data_AF-A0A2L0BXQ7-F1
#
_entry.id   AF-A0A2L0BXQ7-F1
#
_cell.length_a   1.000
_cell.length_b   1.000
_cell.length_c   1.000
_cell.angle_alpha   90.00
_cell.angle_beta   90.00
_cell.angle_gamma   90.00
#
_symmetry.space_group_name_H-M   'P 1'
#
loop_
_entity.id
_entity.type
_entity.pdbx_description
1 polymer ?
#
loop_
_entity_poly.entity_id
_entity_poly.type
_entity_poly.pdbx_seq_one_letter_code
_entity_poly.pdbx_strand_id
1 'polypeptide(L)'
;IGLKAFFFPLLLGLMYWFWQRVHKLSRRPALLEYMLISLGGTLLFLNLPLEYLTLFFDMPYMLLLSDIRQGVFYAMLLSFWLIFAGEHMLIQDNGEKNTLRMYWKHLSTILIGCLSLLIFDLCERGIQLINPFYSIWVTRIGTNLALSFIILAGLSAAFYFLFLCYMIWMVFKNISVKRSVLPNMSQARRLHYEGIIYRFNFLMLTTVICAGITILSFILSQVNDGHHQW
;
A
#
# COMPACT_ATOMS: atom_id res chain seq x y z
N ILE A 1 5.54 -2.97 21.24
CA ILE A 1 6.42 -1.77 21.28
C ILE A 1 7.88 -2.14 20.98
N GLY A 2 8.46 -3.16 21.63
CA GLY A 2 9.85 -3.60 21.36
C GLY A 2 10.16 -3.90 19.88
N LEU A 3 9.25 -4.59 19.16
CA LEU A 3 9.41 -4.86 17.73
C LEU A 3 9.51 -3.57 16.89
N LYS A 4 8.61 -2.60 17.10
CA LYS A 4 8.63 -1.31 16.38
C LYS A 4 9.94 -0.57 16.59
N ALA A 5 10.44 -0.55 17.83
CA ALA A 5 11.70 0.10 18.18
C ALA A 5 12.95 -0.57 17.59
N PHE A 6 12.90 -1.89 17.39
CA PHE A 6 13.97 -2.62 16.71
C PHE A 6 13.94 -2.40 15.18
N PHE A 7 12.76 -2.49 14.56
CA PHE A 7 12.63 -2.37 13.11
C PHE A 7 12.80 -0.94 12.60
N PHE A 8 12.44 0.08 13.39
CA PHE A 8 12.54 1.48 13.00
C PHE A 8 13.97 1.92 12.57
N PRO A 9 15.02 1.77 13.42
CA PRO A 9 16.39 2.15 13.03
C PRO A 9 16.94 1.29 11.88
N LEU A 10 16.55 0.01 11.82
CA LEU A 10 16.93 -0.88 10.73
C LEU A 10 16.35 -0.41 9.39
N LEU A 11 15.06 -0.08 9.36
CA LEU A 11 14.38 0.46 8.18
C LEU A 11 14.95 1.82 7.77
N LEU A 12 15.31 2.68 8.73
CA LEU A 12 15.96 3.96 8.46
C LEU A 12 17.31 3.75 7.76
N GLY A 13 18.14 2.84 8.28
CA GLY A 13 19.42 2.49 7.68
C GLY A 13 19.27 1.96 6.25
N LEU A 14 18.31 1.06 6.02
CA LEU A 14 18.00 0.52 4.69
C LEU A 14 17.51 1.60 3.72
N MET A 15 16.63 2.50 4.16
CA MET A 15 16.13 3.61 3.35
C MET A 15 17.23 4.58 2.96
N TYR A 16 18.06 4.98 3.93
CA TYR A 16 19.22 5.83 3.68
C TYR A 16 20.18 5.16 2.68
N TRP A 17 20.51 3.89 2.90
CA TRP A 17 21.38 3.13 2.01
C TRP A 17 20.80 3.03 0.59
N PHE A 18 19.51 2.70 0.45
CA PHE A 18 18.83 2.60 -0.84
C PHE A 18 18.87 3.94 -1.59
N TRP A 19 18.56 5.04 -0.91
CA TRP A 19 18.56 6.37 -1.52
C TRP A 19 19.96 6.83 -1.94
N GLN A 20 20.97 6.56 -1.13
CA GLN A 20 22.37 6.81 -1.45
C GLN A 20 22.81 6.02 -2.69
N ARG A 21 22.38 4.77 -2.83
CA ARG A 21 22.67 3.96 -4.01
C ARG A 21 22.00 4.53 -5.26
N VAL A 22 20.75 4.96 -5.18
CA VAL A 22 20.03 5.59 -6.29
C VAL A 22 20.73 6.87 -6.77
N HIS A 23 21.19 7.72 -5.84
CA HIS A 23 21.88 8.97 -6.18
C HIS A 23 23.26 8.80 -6.83
N LYS A 24 23.91 7.65 -6.63
CA LYS A 24 25.19 7.34 -7.26
C LYS A 24 25.07 6.99 -8.74
N LEU A 25 23.86 6.72 -9.25
CA LEU A 25 23.65 6.48 -10.67
C LEU A 25 23.62 7.81 -11.42
N SER A 26 24.20 7.85 -12.63
CA SER A 26 24.23 9.03 -13.50
C SER A 26 22.88 9.39 -14.16
N ARG A 27 21.80 8.69 -13.81
CA ARG A 27 20.44 8.90 -14.35
C ARG A 27 19.52 9.51 -13.30
N ARG A 28 18.46 10.17 -13.76
CA ARG A 28 17.37 10.60 -12.85
C ARG A 28 16.65 9.37 -12.27
N PRO A 29 16.24 9.40 -10.99
CA PRO A 29 15.53 8.29 -10.38
C PRO A 29 14.23 7.99 -11.13
N ALA A 30 13.90 6.70 -11.24
CA ALA A 30 12.67 6.25 -11.89
C ALA A 30 11.45 6.48 -10.99
N LEU A 31 10.24 6.52 -11.58
CA LEU A 31 9.00 6.68 -10.82
C LEU A 31 8.86 5.58 -9.75
N LEU A 32 9.18 4.33 -10.08
CA LEU A 32 9.17 3.21 -9.14
C LEU A 32 10.12 3.41 -7.94
N GLU A 33 11.28 4.04 -8.16
CA GLU A 33 12.24 4.30 -7.07
C GLU A 33 11.70 5.37 -6.11
N TYR A 34 11.03 6.41 -6.63
CA TYR A 34 10.32 7.39 -5.80
C TYR A 34 9.17 6.76 -5.02
N MET A 35 8.40 5.88 -5.66
CA MET A 35 7.29 5.18 -5.01
C MET A 35 7.78 4.23 -3.91
N LEU A 36 8.90 3.53 -4.11
CA LEU A 36 9.54 2.68 -3.09
C LEU A 36 10.04 3.49 -1.90
N ILE A 37 10.66 4.66 -2.13
CA ILE A 37 11.05 5.57 -1.05
C ILE A 37 9.82 6.08 -0.28
N SER A 38 8.76 6.46 -1.00
CA SER A 38 7.52 6.92 -0.35
C SER A 38 6.88 5.82 0.49
N LEU A 39 6.79 4.59 -0.04
CA LEU A 39 6.28 3.42 0.69
C LEU A 39 7.14 3.07 1.91
N GLY A 40 8.47 3.14 1.78
CA GLY A 40 9.38 2.95 2.91
C GLY A 40 9.26 4.07 3.95
N GLY A 41 9.03 5.31 3.50
CA GLY A 41 8.75 6.46 4.36
C GLY A 41 7.46 6.30 5.16
N THR A 42 6.37 5.83 4.55
CA THR A 42 5.13 5.57 5.29
C THR A 42 5.23 4.34 6.19
N LEU A 43 6.01 3.31 5.82
CA LEU A 43 6.32 2.19 6.71
C LEU A 43 7.17 2.62 7.92
N LEU A 44 8.10 3.55 7.73
CA LEU A 44 8.84 4.19 8.81
C LEU A 44 7.93 5.00 9.72
N PHE A 45 7.04 5.80 9.12
CA PHE A 45 6.04 6.55 9.85
C PHE A 45 5.12 5.62 10.66
N LEU A 46 4.77 4.44 10.15
CA LEU A 46 3.99 3.42 10.86
C LEU A 46 4.74 2.72 12.01
N ASN A 47 6.07 2.54 11.87
CA ASN A 47 6.91 1.88 12.87
C ASN A 47 7.56 2.83 13.89
N LEU A 48 7.35 4.14 13.74
CA LEU A 48 7.85 5.12 14.70
C LEU A 48 7.30 4.80 16.11
N PRO A 49 8.15 4.57 17.13
CA PRO A 49 7.71 4.07 18.43
C PRO A 49 7.18 5.21 19.31
N LEU A 50 6.17 5.94 18.83
CA LEU A 50 5.49 7.04 19.54
C LEU A 50 4.81 6.57 20.82
N GLU A 51 4.47 5.28 20.89
CA GLU A 51 3.84 4.65 22.05
C GLU A 51 4.74 4.69 23.29
N TYR A 52 6.06 4.91 23.18
CA TYR A 52 6.88 5.15 24.37
C TYR A 52 6.59 6.50 25.03
N LEU A 53 6.15 7.50 24.27
CA LEU A 53 5.81 8.81 24.83
C LEU A 53 4.61 8.73 25.76
N THR A 54 3.73 7.73 25.58
CA THR A 54 2.56 7.54 26.45
C THR A 54 2.92 7.07 27.86
N LEU A 55 4.15 6.63 28.09
CA LEU A 55 4.64 6.32 29.45
C LEU A 55 4.91 7.59 30.26
N PHE A 56 5.17 8.71 29.57
CA PHE A 56 5.53 9.98 30.19
C PHE A 56 4.42 11.02 30.10
N PHE A 57 3.57 10.92 29.07
CA PHE A 57 2.50 11.88 28.80
C PHE A 57 1.19 11.15 28.52
N ASP A 58 0.09 11.64 29.08
CA ASP A 58 -1.24 11.17 28.72
C ASP A 58 -1.62 11.64 27.32
N MET A 59 -1.64 10.71 26.36
CA MET A 59 -1.96 10.97 24.95
C MET A 59 -3.24 10.22 24.53
N PRO A 60 -4.45 10.76 24.81
CA PRO A 60 -5.71 10.07 24.50
C PRO A 60 -5.94 9.87 22.98
N TYR A 61 -5.27 10.65 22.13
CA TYR A 61 -5.38 10.58 20.66
C TYR A 61 -4.56 9.46 20.00
N MET A 62 -3.90 8.61 20.77
CA MET A 62 -2.98 7.59 20.23
C MET A 62 -3.67 6.54 19.34
N LEU A 63 -4.90 6.16 19.66
CA LEU A 63 -5.69 5.25 18.81
C LEU A 63 -5.93 5.88 17.43
N LEU A 64 -6.50 7.09 17.40
CA LEU A 64 -6.75 7.83 16.16
C LEU A 64 -5.46 8.05 15.35
N LEU A 65 -4.36 8.41 16.02
CA LEU A 65 -3.07 8.59 15.35
C LEU A 65 -2.55 7.27 14.75
N SER A 66 -2.74 6.14 15.44
CA SER A 66 -2.38 4.82 14.91
C SER A 66 -3.20 4.47 13.66
N ASP A 67 -4.50 4.74 13.66
CA ASP A 67 -5.36 4.46 12.50
C ASP A 67 -4.97 5.33 11.31
N ILE A 68 -4.71 6.63 11.52
CA ILE A 68 -4.23 7.54 10.48
C ILE A 68 -2.91 7.03 9.88
N ARG A 69 -1.97 6.61 10.72
CA ARG A 69 -0.67 6.05 10.27
C ARG A 69 -0.87 4.80 9.42
N GLN A 70 -1.75 3.89 9.84
CA GLN A 70 -2.10 2.69 9.08
C GLN A 70 -2.78 3.03 7.75
N GLY A 71 -3.77 3.93 7.77
CA GLY A 71 -4.48 4.40 6.58
C GLY A 71 -3.54 5.00 5.54
N VAL A 72 -2.60 5.86 5.97
CA VAL A 72 -1.57 6.44 5.10
C VAL A 72 -0.66 5.36 4.49
N PHE A 73 -0.25 4.37 5.28
CA PHE A 73 0.55 3.25 4.79
C PHE A 73 -0.22 2.43 3.73
N TYR A 74 -1.48 2.07 4.00
CA TYR A 74 -2.30 1.32 3.06
C TYR A 74 -2.59 2.11 1.77
N ALA A 75 -2.88 3.40 1.87
CA ALA A 75 -3.07 4.27 0.71
C ALA A 75 -1.83 4.27 -0.21
N MET A 76 -0.64 4.38 0.39
CA MET A 76 0.62 4.33 -0.36
C MET A 76 0.93 2.95 -0.93
N LEU A 77 0.62 1.88 -0.21
CA LEU A 77 0.79 0.50 -0.69
C LEU A 77 -0.11 0.22 -1.90
N LEU A 78 -1.38 0.59 -1.84
CA LEU A 78 -2.32 0.43 -2.97
C LEU A 78 -1.87 1.29 -4.16
N SER A 79 -1.45 2.53 -3.90
CA SER A 79 -0.91 3.41 -4.95
C SER A 79 0.36 2.82 -5.61
N PHE A 80 1.25 2.23 -4.81
CA PHE A 80 2.44 1.55 -5.30
C PHE A 80 2.08 0.39 -6.23
N TRP A 81 1.13 -0.48 -5.84
CA TRP A 81 0.72 -1.62 -6.66
C TRP A 81 0.13 -1.22 -8.00
N LEU A 82 -0.69 -0.17 -8.01
CA LEU A 82 -1.30 0.34 -9.23
C LEU A 82 -0.25 0.92 -10.18
N ILE A 83 0.65 1.75 -9.65
CA ILE A 83 1.74 2.34 -10.46
C ILE A 83 2.70 1.25 -10.91
N PHE A 84 3.02 0.26 -10.08
CA PHE A 84 3.87 -0.87 -10.43
C PHE A 84 3.29 -1.69 -11.59
N ALA A 85 2.01 -2.09 -11.50
CA ALA A 85 1.34 -2.77 -12.59
C ALA A 85 1.29 -1.90 -13.86
N GLY A 86 1.06 -0.60 -13.70
CA GLY A 86 1.02 0.38 -14.79
C GLY A 86 2.33 0.52 -15.54
N GLU A 87 3.44 0.72 -14.83
CA GLU A 87 4.77 0.89 -15.43
C GLU A 87 5.13 -0.34 -16.28
N HIS A 88 4.88 -1.54 -15.75
CA HIS A 88 5.16 -2.79 -16.45
C HIS A 88 4.27 -3.02 -17.68
N MET A 89 3.10 -2.37 -17.74
CA MET A 89 2.23 -2.36 -18.93
C MET A 89 2.74 -1.36 -20.00
N LEU A 90 3.17 -0.17 -19.59
CA LEU A 90 3.57 0.93 -20.50
C LEU A 90 4.97 0.83 -21.08
N ILE A 91 5.89 0.14 -20.39
CA ILE A 91 7.21 -0.22 -20.94
C ILE A 91 7.06 -0.98 -22.28
N GLN A 92 5.86 -1.46 -22.61
CA GLN A 92 5.60 -2.23 -23.81
C GLN A 92 5.07 -1.44 -25.00
N ASP A 93 4.41 -0.28 -24.80
CA ASP A 93 3.61 0.37 -25.84
C ASP A 93 4.10 1.76 -26.29
N ASN A 94 4.86 2.52 -25.49
CA ASN A 94 5.56 3.73 -25.98
C ASN A 94 6.62 4.22 -24.99
N GLY A 95 7.77 4.69 -25.49
CA GLY A 95 8.89 5.21 -24.69
C GLY A 95 8.66 6.58 -24.06
N GLU A 96 7.40 6.97 -23.80
CA GLU A 96 7.10 8.23 -23.13
C GLU A 96 7.42 8.15 -21.63
N LYS A 97 7.92 9.26 -21.09
CA LYS A 97 8.30 9.34 -19.68
C LYS A 97 7.03 9.28 -18.83
N ASN A 98 6.91 8.22 -18.04
CA ASN A 98 5.76 8.04 -17.15
C ASN A 98 5.69 9.18 -16.13
N THR A 99 4.55 9.87 -16.11
CA THR A 99 4.24 10.89 -15.11
C THR A 99 3.06 10.43 -14.27
N LEU A 100 3.08 10.78 -12.97
CA LEU A 100 1.98 10.50 -12.05
C LEU A 100 0.61 10.99 -12.58
N ARG A 101 0.63 12.02 -13.43
CA ARG A 101 -0.55 12.60 -14.05
C ARG A 101 -1.34 11.59 -14.89
N MET A 102 -0.66 10.60 -15.48
CA MET A 102 -1.31 9.57 -16.29
C MET A 102 -2.15 8.61 -15.44
N TYR A 103 -1.75 8.38 -14.19
CA TYR A 103 -2.45 7.52 -13.23
C TYR A 103 -3.44 8.28 -12.34
N TRP A 104 -3.57 9.60 -12.50
CA TRP A 104 -4.33 10.47 -11.58
C TRP A 104 -5.78 10.00 -11.39
N LYS A 105 -6.45 9.56 -12.47
CA LYS A 105 -7.84 9.08 -12.40
C LYS A 105 -8.00 7.81 -11.55
N HIS A 106 -6.98 6.96 -11.51
CA HIS A 106 -7.02 5.73 -10.73
C HIS A 106 -6.58 5.98 -9.29
N LEU A 107 -5.58 6.85 -9.10
CA LEU A 107 -5.14 7.32 -7.79
C LEU A 107 -6.25 8.10 -7.06
N SER A 108 -7.09 8.84 -7.79
CA SER A 108 -8.23 9.54 -7.18
C SER A 108 -9.24 8.59 -6.56
N THR A 109 -9.45 7.39 -7.12
CA THR A 109 -10.35 6.38 -6.53
C THR A 109 -9.83 5.90 -5.17
N ILE A 110 -8.52 5.64 -5.07
CA ILE A 110 -7.86 5.27 -3.81
C ILE A 110 -7.98 6.42 -2.82
N LEU A 111 -7.68 7.63 -3.26
CA LEU A 111 -7.74 8.82 -2.41
C LEU A 111 -9.14 9.04 -1.84
N ILE A 112 -10.18 8.95 -2.67
CA ILE A 112 -11.58 9.10 -2.23
C ILE A 112 -11.94 8.05 -1.17
N GLY A 113 -11.57 6.78 -1.38
CA GLY A 113 -11.83 5.71 -0.41
C GLY A 113 -11.09 5.88 0.91
N CYS A 114 -9.82 6.27 0.87
CA CYS A 114 -9.05 6.54 2.07
C CYS A 114 -9.55 7.78 2.81
N LEU A 115 -9.96 8.83 2.08
CA LEU A 115 -10.48 10.07 2.67
C LEU A 115 -11.86 9.83 3.30
N SER A 116 -12.71 8.98 2.71
CA SER A 116 -14.00 8.61 3.31
C SER A 116 -13.82 7.82 4.61
N LEU A 117 -12.88 6.88 4.66
CA LEU A 117 -12.54 6.16 5.90
C LEU A 117 -11.92 7.09 6.94
N LEU A 118 -11.04 8.01 6.53
CA LEU A 118 -10.46 9.00 7.43
C LEU A 118 -11.52 9.91 8.07
N ILE A 119 -12.50 10.38 7.28
CA ILE A 119 -13.60 11.18 7.83
C ILE A 119 -14.42 10.34 8.80
N PHE A 120 -14.71 9.08 8.48
CA PHE A 120 -15.40 8.17 9.40
C PHE A 120 -14.65 8.01 10.73
N ASP A 121 -13.34 7.74 10.70
CA ASP A 121 -12.51 7.59 11.89
C ASP A 121 -12.44 8.89 12.71
N LEU A 122 -12.38 10.05 12.05
CA LEU A 122 -12.41 11.36 12.71
C LEU A 122 -13.76 11.63 13.37
N CYS A 123 -14.87 11.25 12.74
CA CYS A 123 -16.20 11.40 13.32
C CYS A 123 -16.44 10.45 14.50
N GLU A 124 -15.95 9.21 14.45
CA GLU A 124 -16.13 8.25 15.53
C GLU A 124 -15.07 8.44 16.63
N ARG A 125 -13.80 8.20 16.32
CA ARG A 125 -12.70 8.20 17.30
C ARG A 125 -12.24 9.61 17.65
N GLY A 126 -12.40 10.59 16.75
CA GLY A 126 -12.05 11.98 17.05
C GLY A 126 -12.98 12.62 18.08
N ILE A 127 -14.28 12.35 18.02
CA ILE A 127 -15.26 12.84 19.02
C ILE A 127 -15.10 12.09 20.35
N GLN A 128 -14.71 10.81 20.31
CA GLN A 128 -14.42 10.02 21.51
C GLN A 128 -13.30 10.61 22.40
N LEU A 129 -12.45 11.49 21.87
CA LEU A 129 -11.44 12.22 22.65
C LEU A 129 -12.03 13.20 23.66
N ILE A 130 -13.20 13.77 23.34
CA ILE A 130 -13.90 14.72 24.21
C ILE A 130 -14.95 13.97 25.04
N ASN A 131 -15.65 13.02 24.42
CA ASN A 131 -16.68 12.22 25.08
C ASN A 131 -16.45 10.72 24.82
N PRO A 132 -15.87 9.97 25.76
CA PRO A 132 -15.56 8.55 25.56
C PRO A 132 -16.80 7.66 25.40
N PHE A 133 -17.99 8.15 25.76
CA PHE A 133 -19.26 7.45 25.57
C PHE A 133 -19.94 7.80 24.23
N TYR A 134 -19.33 8.65 23.41
CA TYR A 134 -19.84 8.97 22.10
C TYR A 134 -19.77 7.76 21.17
N SER A 135 -20.88 7.49 20.49
CA SER A 135 -20.95 6.51 19.41
C SER A 135 -21.82 7.08 18.29
N ILE A 136 -21.24 7.15 17.09
CA ILE A 136 -21.92 7.66 15.89
C ILE A 136 -23.19 6.84 15.57
N TRP A 137 -23.20 5.58 15.98
CA TRP A 137 -24.25 4.60 15.75
C TRP A 137 -25.53 4.82 16.57
N VAL A 138 -25.49 5.67 17.60
CA VAL A 138 -26.64 5.93 18.47
C VAL A 138 -27.64 6.89 17.81
N THR A 139 -27.17 7.81 16.97
CA THR A 139 -28.02 8.82 16.32
C THR A 139 -28.39 8.40 14.91
N ARG A 140 -29.66 8.56 14.50
CA ARG A 140 -30.10 8.20 13.14
C ARG A 140 -29.31 8.93 12.05
N ILE A 141 -29.01 10.21 12.26
CA ILE A 141 -28.23 11.03 11.31
C ILE A 141 -26.78 10.53 11.25
N GLY A 142 -26.17 10.28 12.41
CA GLY A 142 -24.80 9.74 12.50
C GLY A 142 -24.67 8.38 11.82
N THR A 143 -25.57 7.44 12.11
CA THR A 143 -25.57 6.10 11.51
C THR A 143 -25.69 6.16 9.98
N ASN A 144 -26.60 6.97 9.43
CA ASN A 144 -26.75 7.11 7.99
C ASN A 144 -25.49 7.67 7.32
N LEU A 145 -24.83 8.63 7.97
CA LEU A 145 -23.61 9.27 7.50
C LEU A 145 -22.40 8.31 7.58
N ALA A 146 -22.27 7.58 8.70
CA ALA A 146 -21.29 6.52 8.89
C ALA A 146 -21.39 5.43 7.82
N LEU A 147 -22.61 4.90 7.63
CA LEU A 147 -22.86 3.88 6.62
C LEU A 147 -22.56 4.40 5.21
N SER A 148 -22.87 5.67 4.92
CA SER A 148 -22.58 6.28 3.63
C SER A 148 -21.06 6.33 3.34
N PHE A 149 -20.24 6.68 4.33
CA PHE A 149 -18.77 6.67 4.18
C PHE A 149 -18.20 5.26 4.03
N ILE A 150 -18.71 4.29 4.80
CA ILE A 150 -18.29 2.89 4.70
C ILE A 150 -18.67 2.30 3.33
N ILE A 151 -19.89 2.55 2.84
CA ILE A 151 -20.35 2.09 1.54
C ILE A 151 -19.51 2.72 0.42
N LEU A 152 -19.24 4.03 0.50
CA LEU A 152 -18.41 4.73 -0.47
C LEU A 152 -16.97 4.16 -0.51
N ALA A 153 -16.38 3.91 0.66
CA ALA A 153 -15.08 3.25 0.78
C ALA A 153 -15.10 1.85 0.17
N GLY A 154 -16.10 1.04 0.48
CA GLY A 154 -16.28 -0.31 -0.04
C GLY A 154 -16.41 -0.34 -1.58
N LEU A 155 -17.23 0.55 -2.15
CA LEU A 155 -17.37 0.69 -3.60
C LEU A 155 -16.04 1.10 -4.25
N SER A 156 -15.34 2.07 -3.68
CA SER A 156 -14.03 2.52 -4.20
C SER A 156 -12.98 1.40 -4.16
N ALA A 157 -12.96 0.60 -3.09
CA ALA A 157 -12.08 -0.55 -2.95
C ALA A 157 -12.41 -1.65 -3.96
N ALA A 158 -13.70 -1.93 -4.20
CA ALA A 158 -14.14 -2.90 -5.21
C ALA A 158 -13.74 -2.47 -6.63
N PHE A 159 -13.97 -1.20 -7.00
CA PHE A 159 -13.52 -0.66 -8.28
C PHE A 159 -12.01 -0.74 -8.44
N TYR A 160 -11.26 -0.37 -7.39
CA TYR A 160 -9.80 -0.50 -7.38
C TYR A 160 -9.35 -1.95 -7.60
N PHE A 161 -9.95 -2.91 -6.88
CA PHE A 161 -9.58 -4.31 -6.97
C PHE A 161 -9.84 -4.90 -8.36
N LEU A 162 -11.02 -4.66 -8.93
CA LEU A 162 -11.35 -5.10 -10.30
C LEU A 162 -10.37 -4.51 -11.32
N PHE A 163 -10.04 -3.23 -11.18
CA PHE A 163 -9.08 -2.57 -12.06
C PHE A 163 -7.67 -3.15 -11.92
N LEU A 164 -7.21 -3.40 -10.69
CA LEU A 164 -5.90 -4.02 -10.43
C LEU A 164 -5.84 -5.43 -11.03
N CYS A 165 -6.88 -6.25 -10.86
CA CYS A 165 -6.96 -7.58 -11.47
C CYS A 165 -6.90 -7.51 -13.00
N TYR A 166 -7.64 -6.58 -13.61
CA TYR A 166 -7.59 -6.34 -15.06
C TYR A 166 -6.18 -5.97 -15.52
N MET A 167 -5.52 -5.04 -14.84
CA MET A 167 -4.15 -4.62 -15.16
C MET A 167 -3.16 -5.78 -15.05
N ILE A 168 -3.22 -6.55 -13.96
CA ILE A 168 -2.36 -7.70 -13.74
C ILE A 168 -2.56 -8.74 -14.85
N TRP A 169 -3.81 -9.05 -15.20
CA TRP A 169 -4.11 -9.96 -16.32
C TRP A 169 -3.51 -9.43 -17.62
N MET A 170 -3.72 -8.16 -17.95
CA MET A 170 -3.18 -7.56 -19.17
C MET A 170 -1.64 -7.65 -19.22
N VAL A 171 -0.96 -7.39 -18.10
CA VAL A 171 0.50 -7.56 -17.99
C VAL A 171 0.92 -9.01 -18.23
N PHE A 172 0.24 -10.00 -17.64
CA PHE A 172 0.52 -11.42 -17.89
C PHE A 172 0.29 -11.82 -19.35
N LYS A 173 -0.80 -11.35 -19.96
CA LYS A 173 -1.09 -11.60 -21.38
C LYS A 173 0.02 -11.03 -22.27
N ASN A 174 0.44 -9.79 -22.02
CA ASN A 174 1.48 -9.16 -22.82
C ASN A 174 2.86 -9.83 -22.61
N ILE A 175 3.19 -10.23 -21.38
CA ILE A 175 4.41 -11.00 -21.11
C ILE A 175 4.39 -12.33 -21.89
N SER A 176 3.24 -13.02 -21.91
CA SER A 176 3.08 -14.28 -22.66
C SER A 176 3.34 -14.07 -24.16
N VAL A 177 2.74 -13.03 -24.75
CA VAL A 177 2.96 -12.67 -26.16
C VAL A 177 4.43 -12.27 -26.42
N LYS A 178 5.06 -11.47 -25.57
CA LYS A 178 6.48 -11.10 -25.77
C LYS A 178 7.42 -12.29 -25.58
N ARG A 179 7.07 -13.27 -24.74
CA ARG A 179 7.84 -14.51 -24.55
C ARG A 179 7.94 -15.36 -25.80
N SER A 180 6.94 -15.33 -26.68
CA SER A 180 7.02 -16.05 -27.97
C SER A 180 7.94 -15.37 -28.99
N VAL A 181 8.15 -14.06 -28.88
CA VAL A 181 8.99 -13.26 -29.81
C VAL A 181 10.44 -13.07 -29.30
N LEU A 182 10.66 -13.27 -28.00
CA LEU A 182 11.98 -13.22 -27.34
C LEU A 182 13.12 -13.99 -28.03
N PRO A 183 12.94 -15.21 -28.59
CA PRO A 183 14.04 -15.92 -29.28
C PRO A 183 14.52 -15.24 -30.56
N ASN A 184 13.74 -14.34 -31.15
CA ASN A 184 14.07 -13.64 -32.39
C ASN A 184 14.78 -12.29 -32.15
N MET A 185 15.08 -11.93 -30.89
CA MET A 185 15.74 -10.67 -30.52
C MET A 185 17.24 -10.83 -30.30
N SER A 186 17.98 -9.71 -30.42
CA SER A 186 19.40 -9.68 -30.07
C SER A 186 19.64 -10.04 -28.59
N GLN A 187 20.74 -10.75 -28.31
CA GLN A 187 21.04 -11.31 -26.99
C GLN A 187 20.99 -10.25 -25.86
N ALA A 188 21.56 -9.07 -26.08
CA ALA A 188 21.55 -7.98 -25.10
C ALA A 188 20.14 -7.47 -24.78
N ARG A 189 19.26 -7.38 -25.79
CA ARG A 189 17.87 -6.96 -25.62
C ARG A 189 17.04 -8.03 -24.93
N ARG A 190 17.26 -9.29 -25.31
CA ARG A 190 16.63 -10.46 -24.68
C ARG A 190 16.90 -10.51 -23.17
N LEU A 191 18.16 -10.38 -22.77
CA LEU A 191 18.57 -10.47 -21.37
C LEU A 191 17.99 -9.34 -20.52
N HIS A 192 17.88 -8.13 -21.10
CA HIS A 192 17.23 -6.99 -20.44
C HIS A 192 15.73 -7.25 -20.18
N TYR A 193 14.99 -7.73 -21.19
CA TYR A 193 13.56 -8.04 -21.04
C TYR A 193 13.30 -9.24 -20.12
N GLU A 194 14.10 -10.30 -20.20
CA GLU A 194 14.03 -11.44 -19.28
C GLU A 194 14.23 -10.97 -17.83
N GLY A 195 15.18 -10.05 -17.59
CA GLY A 195 15.39 -9.45 -16.28
C GLY A 195 14.18 -8.65 -15.77
N ILE A 196 13.52 -7.88 -16.64
CA ILE A 196 12.29 -7.13 -16.27
C ILE A 196 11.16 -8.09 -15.92
N ILE A 197 10.94 -9.13 -16.74
CA ILE A 197 9.89 -10.14 -16.53
C ILE A 197 10.13 -10.90 -15.23
N TYR A 198 11.38 -11.29 -14.96
CA TYR A 198 11.76 -11.99 -13.74
C TYR A 198 11.47 -11.15 -12.49
N ARG A 199 11.89 -9.88 -12.48
CA ARG A 199 11.64 -8.96 -11.35
C ARG A 199 10.14 -8.78 -11.08
N PHE A 200 9.36 -8.63 -12.15
CA PHE A 200 7.90 -8.52 -12.04
C PHE A 200 7.29 -9.79 -11.43
N ASN A 201 7.60 -10.96 -11.98
CA ASN A 201 7.06 -12.23 -11.49
C ASN A 201 7.48 -12.53 -10.05
N PHE A 202 8.73 -12.24 -9.70
CA PHE A 202 9.24 -12.41 -8.34
C PHE A 202 8.43 -11.55 -7.35
N LEU A 203 8.31 -10.25 -7.62
CA LEU A 203 7.59 -9.34 -6.73
C LEU A 203 6.11 -9.70 -6.62
N MET A 204 5.47 -10.05 -7.74
CA MET A 204 4.06 -10.47 -7.78
C MET A 204 3.84 -11.74 -6.93
N LEU A 205 4.67 -12.77 -7.14
CA LEU A 205 4.57 -14.03 -6.40
C LEU A 205 4.74 -13.82 -4.89
N THR A 206 5.79 -13.10 -4.48
CA THR A 206 6.02 -12.79 -3.06
C THR A 206 4.83 -12.06 -2.45
N THR A 207 4.18 -11.19 -3.21
CA THR A 207 3.03 -10.42 -2.73
C THR A 207 1.78 -11.26 -2.58
N VAL A 208 1.48 -12.14 -3.54
CA VAL A 208 0.34 -13.05 -3.44
C VAL A 208 0.53 -14.02 -2.27
N ILE A 209 1.75 -14.52 -2.07
CA ILE A 209 2.08 -15.35 -0.90
C ILE A 209 1.88 -14.56 0.39
N CYS A 210 2.40 -13.33 0.48
CA CYS A 210 2.26 -12.48 1.66
C CYS A 210 0.78 -12.15 1.96
N ALA A 211 0.00 -11.77 0.95
CA ALA A 211 -1.43 -11.51 1.07
C ALA A 211 -2.20 -12.77 1.48
N GLY A 212 -1.89 -13.92 0.87
CA GLY A 212 -2.48 -15.21 1.21
C GLY A 212 -2.22 -15.58 2.67
N ILE A 213 -0.97 -15.50 3.13
CA ILE A 213 -0.61 -15.75 4.53
C ILE A 213 -1.34 -14.78 5.47
N THR A 214 -1.45 -13.49 5.09
CA THR A 214 -2.15 -12.48 5.90
C THR A 214 -3.63 -12.83 6.09
N ILE A 215 -4.33 -13.19 5.00
CA ILE A 215 -5.74 -13.56 5.04
C ILE A 215 -5.93 -14.86 5.84
N LEU A 216 -5.09 -15.87 5.60
CA LEU A 216 -5.16 -17.16 6.31
C LEU A 216 -4.94 -16.97 7.81
N SER A 217 -3.93 -16.18 8.19
CA SER A 217 -3.64 -15.86 9.60
C SER A 217 -4.78 -15.08 10.24
N PHE A 218 -5.38 -14.14 9.51
CA PHE A 218 -6.55 -13.40 10.00
C PHE A 218 -7.75 -14.31 10.23
N ILE A 219 -8.10 -15.19 9.26
CA ILE A 219 -9.21 -16.14 9.40
C ILE A 219 -8.97 -17.07 10.58
N LEU A 220 -7.76 -17.63 10.72
CA LEU A 220 -7.42 -18.48 11.86
C LEU A 220 -7.55 -17.73 13.20
N SER A 221 -7.13 -16.47 13.26
CA SER A 221 -7.27 -15.64 14.45
C SER A 221 -8.72 -15.30 14.81
N GLN A 222 -9.63 -15.23 13.84
CA GLN A 222 -11.04 -14.97 14.07
C GLN A 222 -11.83 -16.24 14.43
N VAL A 223 -11.39 -17.41 13.95
CA VAL A 223 -12.01 -18.70 14.27
C VAL A 223 -11.53 -19.24 15.61
N ASN A 224 -10.30 -18.94 15.99
CA ASN A 224 -9.68 -19.45 17.21
C ASN A 224 -9.53 -18.32 18.25
N ASP A 225 -10.61 -18.06 18.99
CA ASP A 225 -10.69 -17.07 20.09
C ASP A 225 -9.80 -17.42 21.31
N GLY A 226 -9.16 -18.60 21.33
CA GLY A 226 -8.45 -19.14 22.49
C GLY A 226 -6.95 -19.25 22.29
N HIS A 227 -6.17 -18.87 23.32
CA HIS A 227 -4.76 -19.23 23.43
C HIS A 227 -4.61 -20.74 23.21
N HIS A 228 -3.85 -21.13 22.18
CA HIS A 228 -3.43 -22.51 22.01
C HIS A 228 -2.56 -22.90 23.21
N GLN A 229 -2.99 -23.89 24.00
CA GLN A 229 -2.23 -24.44 25.13
C GLN A 229 -1.14 -25.43 24.69
N TRP A 230 -0.58 -25.24 23.49
CA TRP A 230 0.44 -26.11 22.93
C TRP A 230 1.83 -25.72 23.43
#